data_AF-A0A9W6PIB0-F1
#
_entry.id   AF-A0A9W6PIB0-F1
#
_cell.length_a   1.000
_cell.length_b   1.000
_cell.length_c   1.000
_cell.angle_alpha   90.00
_cell.angle_beta   90.00
_cell.angle_gamma   90.00
#
_symmetry.space_group_name_H-M   'P 1'
#
loop_
_entity.id
_entity.type
_entity.pdbx_description
1 polymer ?
#
loop_
_entity_poly.entity_id
_entity_poly.type
_entity_poly.pdbx_seq_one_letter_code
_entity_poly.pdbx_strand_id
1 'polypeptide(L)'
;MDSGERRHVNDHRARALQRFPRHDRRGEARLPAVLATLAAVLLYLVLPEQLLFVPRFVLPGLELLLLIPLIAVNPRRMTRQNRFSRLVSLTLVALIGLSNLVSLGLLVNAMVTSQAQEGGPLLLAALQVWATDIIVFGLAFWELDRGGPVMRTQAERSELPLADFRFSQDENDDAIEEVADGSSRTSDWVPTLMDYLYVSRV
;
A
#
# COMPACT_ATOMS: atom_id res chain seq x y z
N MET A 1 23.38 25.61 36.52
CA MET A 1 23.16 25.18 35.13
C MET A 1 21.76 24.59 35.06
N ASP A 2 20.70 25.34 34.69
CA ASP A 2 19.39 24.71 34.43
C ASP A 2 18.31 25.65 33.81
N SER A 3 18.65 26.60 32.96
CA SER A 3 17.63 27.51 32.36
C SER A 3 17.84 27.77 30.87
N GLY A 4 19.08 27.74 30.39
CA GLY A 4 19.40 27.73 28.96
C GLY A 4 19.06 26.38 28.29
N GLU A 5 19.26 25.27 29.00
CA GLU A 5 19.08 23.92 28.49
C GLU A 5 17.60 23.57 28.27
N ARG A 6 16.73 23.92 29.24
CA ARG A 6 15.27 23.81 29.11
C ARG A 6 14.69 24.66 27.97
N ARG A 7 15.25 25.84 27.68
CA ARG A 7 14.84 26.67 26.52
C ARG A 7 15.24 26.02 25.20
N HIS A 8 16.46 25.50 25.10
CA HIS A 8 16.94 24.83 23.89
C HIS A 8 16.17 23.56 23.55
N VAL A 9 15.82 22.74 24.56
CA VAL A 9 14.96 21.55 24.37
C VAL A 9 13.56 21.95 23.89
N ASN A 10 12.96 22.99 24.49
CA ASN A 10 11.68 23.52 24.03
C ASN A 10 11.73 24.06 22.59
N ASP A 11 12.83 24.68 22.17
CA ASP A 11 12.98 25.17 20.79
C ASP A 11 13.19 24.03 19.77
N HIS A 12 13.89 22.95 20.13
CA HIS A 12 13.97 21.76 19.28
C HIS A 12 12.63 21.03 19.18
N ARG A 13 11.89 20.96 20.29
CA ARG A 13 10.58 20.32 20.37
C ARG A 13 9.47 21.11 19.70
N ALA A 14 9.39 22.42 19.92
CA ALA A 14 8.48 23.30 19.18
C ALA A 14 8.78 23.23 17.67
N ARG A 15 10.06 23.11 17.30
CA ARG A 15 10.44 22.81 15.91
C ARG A 15 10.04 21.41 15.45
N ALA A 16 10.11 20.37 16.28
CA ALA A 16 9.68 19.01 15.95
C ALA A 16 8.16 18.91 15.76
N LEU A 17 7.38 19.51 16.66
CA LEU A 17 5.92 19.69 16.53
C LEU A 17 5.56 20.53 15.29
N GLN A 18 6.44 21.44 14.85
CA GLN A 18 6.30 22.17 13.59
C GLN A 18 6.86 21.42 12.36
N ARG A 19 7.73 20.41 12.55
CA ARG A 19 8.42 19.66 11.48
C ARG A 19 7.56 18.56 10.89
N PHE A 20 6.55 18.13 11.64
CA PHE A 20 5.38 17.44 11.11
C PHE A 20 4.24 18.47 11.06
N PRO A 21 4.35 19.52 10.21
CA PRO A 21 3.19 20.33 9.95
C PRO A 21 2.13 19.33 9.47
N ARG A 22 0.95 19.43 10.09
CA ARG A 22 -0.36 19.01 9.61
C ARG A 22 -0.22 18.28 8.28
N HIS A 23 -0.66 17.03 8.17
CA HIS A 23 -1.04 16.48 6.87
C HIS A 23 -2.02 17.50 6.27
N ASP A 24 -1.45 18.47 5.56
CA ASP A 24 -2.11 19.55 4.90
C ASP A 24 -3.09 18.77 4.05
N ARG A 25 -4.40 18.99 4.22
CA ARG A 25 -5.55 18.20 3.69
C ARG A 25 -5.48 17.88 2.17
N ARG A 26 -4.37 18.21 1.51
CA ARG A 26 -3.81 17.61 0.31
C ARG A 26 -3.82 16.09 0.40
N GLY A 27 -4.82 15.49 -0.24
CA GLY A 27 -4.97 14.03 -0.33
C GLY A 27 -3.69 13.27 -0.69
N GLU A 28 -3.69 11.98 -0.34
CA GLU A 28 -2.54 11.08 -0.48
C GLU A 28 -1.97 11.15 -1.91
N ALA A 29 -0.64 11.14 -2.02
CA ALA A 29 0.01 11.12 -3.32
C ALA A 29 -0.33 9.80 -4.02
N ARG A 30 -0.75 9.88 -5.28
CA ARG A 30 -1.13 8.68 -6.05
C ARG A 30 0.06 7.86 -6.55
N LEU A 31 1.23 8.51 -6.61
CA LEU A 31 2.44 7.95 -7.24
C LEU A 31 2.88 6.61 -6.62
N PRO A 32 2.89 6.41 -5.28
CA PRO A 32 3.22 5.11 -4.69
C PRO A 32 2.30 3.98 -5.16
N ALA A 33 0.98 4.21 -5.19
CA ALA A 33 0.01 3.20 -5.64
C ALA A 33 0.21 2.84 -7.11
N VAL A 34 0.40 3.84 -7.97
CA VAL A 34 0.69 3.61 -9.39
C VAL A 34 1.98 2.82 -9.57
N LEU A 35 3.06 3.20 -8.86
CA LEU A 35 4.34 2.48 -8.94
C LEU A 35 4.22 1.04 -8.45
N ALA A 36 3.49 0.79 -7.35
CA ALA A 36 3.23 -0.55 -6.84
C ALA A 36 2.46 -1.40 -7.87
N THR A 37 1.39 -0.86 -8.47
CA THR A 37 0.66 -1.54 -9.54
C THR A 37 1.55 -1.83 -10.75
N LEU A 38 2.34 -0.85 -11.21
CA LEU A 38 3.25 -1.05 -12.34
C LEU A 38 4.35 -2.08 -12.03
N ALA A 39 4.81 -2.15 -10.78
CA ALA A 39 5.74 -3.18 -10.34
C ALA A 39 5.09 -4.58 -10.40
N ALA A 40 3.84 -4.74 -9.95
CA ALA A 40 3.10 -6.00 -10.08
C ALA A 40 2.91 -6.41 -11.56
N VAL A 41 2.55 -5.46 -12.42
CA VAL A 41 2.44 -5.68 -13.88
C VAL A 41 3.78 -6.17 -14.45
N LEU A 42 4.90 -5.53 -14.07
CA LEU A 42 6.22 -5.91 -14.55
C LEU A 42 6.64 -7.29 -14.04
N LEU A 43 6.36 -7.61 -12.77
CA LEU A 43 6.62 -8.94 -12.22
C LEU A 43 5.86 -10.01 -12.99
N TYR A 44 4.58 -9.75 -13.32
CA TYR A 44 3.78 -10.66 -14.13
C TYR A 44 4.36 -10.85 -15.54
N LEU A 45 4.81 -9.78 -16.20
CA LEU A 45 5.36 -9.84 -17.57
C LEU A 45 6.66 -10.66 -17.68
N VAL A 46 7.42 -10.79 -16.58
CA VAL A 46 8.69 -11.51 -16.52
C VAL A 46 8.51 -12.93 -15.93
N LEU A 47 7.27 -13.32 -15.59
CA LEU A 47 6.99 -14.70 -15.17
C LEU A 47 7.30 -15.68 -16.31
N PRO A 48 7.83 -16.87 -16.00
CA PRO A 48 7.98 -17.95 -16.97
C PRO A 48 6.64 -18.31 -17.64
N GLU A 49 6.65 -18.55 -18.96
CA GLU A 49 5.44 -18.85 -19.76
C GLU A 49 4.63 -20.04 -19.21
N GLN A 50 5.28 -21.01 -18.57
CA GLN A 50 4.61 -22.15 -17.93
C GLN A 50 3.72 -21.78 -16.72
N LEU A 51 3.87 -20.56 -16.18
CA LEU A 51 3.07 -20.03 -15.07
C LEU A 51 1.98 -19.07 -15.55
N LEU A 52 1.84 -18.91 -16.87
CA LEU A 52 0.80 -18.09 -17.48
C LEU A 52 -0.35 -18.99 -17.93
N PHE A 53 -1.59 -18.58 -17.63
CA PHE A 53 -2.81 -19.27 -18.06
C PHE A 53 -3.51 -18.57 -19.23
N VAL A 54 -3.04 -17.36 -19.59
CA VAL A 54 -3.50 -16.55 -20.71
C VAL A 54 -2.30 -15.95 -21.44
N PRO A 55 -2.45 -15.44 -22.68
CA PRO A 55 -1.36 -14.77 -23.37
C PRO A 55 -0.82 -13.60 -22.55
N ARG A 56 0.51 -13.46 -22.48
CA ARG A 56 1.23 -12.61 -21.51
C ARG A 56 0.77 -11.16 -21.41
N PHE A 57 0.19 -10.60 -22.48
CA PHE A 57 -0.21 -9.20 -22.55
C PHE A 57 -1.67 -8.94 -22.19
N VAL A 58 -2.49 -10.00 -22.09
CA VAL A 58 -3.93 -9.87 -21.85
C VAL A 58 -4.20 -9.31 -20.45
N LEU A 59 -3.63 -9.92 -19.41
CA LEU A 59 -3.80 -9.46 -18.03
C LEU A 59 -3.17 -8.09 -17.78
N PRO A 60 -1.87 -7.85 -18.12
CA PRO A 60 -1.28 -6.51 -18.05
C PRO A 60 -2.06 -5.45 -18.80
N GLY A 61 -2.56 -5.76 -20.01
CA GLY A 61 -3.39 -4.84 -20.78
C GLY A 61 -4.68 -4.47 -20.06
N LEU A 62 -5.34 -5.45 -19.43
CA LEU A 62 -6.55 -5.22 -18.64
C LEU A 62 -6.27 -4.44 -17.36
N GLU A 63 -5.20 -4.75 -16.64
CA GLU A 63 -4.75 -4.02 -15.45
C GLU A 63 -4.46 -2.55 -15.77
N LEU A 64 -3.73 -2.29 -16.86
CA LEU A 64 -3.46 -0.93 -17.32
C LEU A 64 -4.75 -0.22 -17.78
N LEU A 65 -5.65 -0.92 -18.46
CA LEU A 65 -6.96 -0.37 -18.85
C LEU A 65 -7.79 0.07 -17.64
N LEU A 66 -7.74 -0.67 -16.54
CA LEU A 66 -8.40 -0.29 -15.28
C LEU A 66 -7.64 0.82 -14.55
N LEU A 67 -6.31 0.86 -14.64
CA LEU A 67 -5.47 1.87 -13.99
C LEU A 67 -5.63 3.27 -14.62
N ILE A 68 -5.76 3.36 -15.95
CA ILE A 68 -5.90 4.63 -16.69
C ILE A 68 -7.05 5.52 -16.17
N PRO A 69 -8.32 5.06 -16.11
CA PRO A 69 -9.42 5.88 -15.63
C PRO A 69 -9.23 6.26 -14.16
N LEU A 70 -8.66 5.36 -13.36
CA LEU A 70 -8.32 5.68 -11.98
C LEU A 70 -7.38 6.89 -11.97
N ILE A 71 -6.26 6.86 -12.71
CA ILE A 71 -5.30 7.98 -12.85
C ILE A 71 -6.01 9.27 -13.30
N ALA A 72 -6.87 9.18 -14.31
CA ALA A 72 -7.60 10.33 -14.84
C ALA A 72 -8.48 11.04 -13.78
N VAL A 73 -9.13 10.28 -12.87
CA VAL A 73 -9.97 10.87 -11.82
C VAL A 73 -9.15 11.64 -10.78
N ASN A 74 -7.94 11.18 -10.44
CA ASN A 74 -7.06 11.82 -9.46
C ASN A 74 -5.59 11.77 -9.93
N PRO A 75 -5.14 12.66 -10.82
CA PRO A 75 -3.85 12.51 -11.49
C PRO A 75 -2.64 12.67 -10.56
N ARG A 76 -2.77 13.48 -9.51
CA ARG A 76 -1.67 13.76 -8.57
C ARG A 76 -1.99 13.36 -7.13
N ARG A 77 -3.14 13.79 -6.65
CA ARG A 77 -3.58 13.60 -5.26
C ARG A 77 -4.97 13.03 -5.20
N MET A 78 -5.16 12.08 -4.30
CA MET A 78 -6.40 11.34 -4.13
C MET A 78 -7.36 12.18 -3.28
N THR A 79 -8.20 12.96 -3.95
CA THR A 79 -9.13 13.91 -3.29
C THR A 79 -10.59 13.62 -3.61
N ARG A 80 -10.86 12.95 -4.74
CA ARG A 80 -12.22 12.59 -5.17
C ARG A 80 -12.35 11.08 -5.20
N GLN A 81 -13.38 10.57 -4.53
CA GLN A 81 -13.75 9.16 -4.63
C GLN A 81 -15.23 9.08 -4.97
N ASN A 82 -15.55 8.35 -6.02
CA ASN A 82 -16.93 7.97 -6.32
C ASN A 82 -17.05 6.44 -6.29
N ARG A 83 -18.28 5.93 -6.26
CA ARG A 83 -18.54 4.48 -6.21
C ARG A 83 -17.89 3.75 -7.38
N PHE A 84 -17.84 4.37 -8.55
CA PHE A 84 -17.19 3.80 -9.73
C PHE A 84 -15.68 3.67 -9.57
N SER A 85 -14.96 4.74 -9.17
CA SER A 85 -13.51 4.68 -8.96
C SER A 85 -13.14 3.68 -7.87
N ARG A 86 -13.98 3.56 -6.84
CA ARG A 86 -13.81 2.57 -5.78
C ARG A 86 -14.02 1.14 -6.28
N LEU A 87 -15.03 0.91 -7.10
CA LEU A 87 -15.24 -0.41 -7.70
C LEU A 87 -14.07 -0.78 -8.62
N VAL A 88 -13.64 0.14 -9.48
CA VAL A 88 -12.51 -0.08 -10.41
C VAL A 88 -11.20 -0.34 -9.64
N SER A 89 -10.92 0.37 -8.54
CA SER A 89 -9.71 0.11 -7.74
C SER A 89 -9.75 -1.26 -7.08
N LEU A 90 -10.88 -1.64 -6.48
CA LEU A 90 -11.05 -2.97 -5.89
C LEU A 90 -10.98 -4.08 -6.94
N THR A 91 -11.59 -3.88 -8.11
CA THR A 91 -11.50 -4.84 -9.24
C THR A 91 -10.07 -4.99 -9.72
N LEU A 92 -9.31 -3.90 -9.84
CA LEU A 92 -7.90 -3.94 -10.23
C LEU A 92 -7.08 -4.77 -9.23
N VAL A 93 -7.21 -4.49 -7.93
CA VAL A 93 -6.49 -5.25 -6.89
C VAL A 93 -6.90 -6.72 -6.89
N ALA A 94 -8.20 -7.02 -7.01
CA ALA A 94 -8.70 -8.38 -7.09
C ALA A 94 -8.19 -9.12 -8.33
N LEU A 95 -8.10 -8.44 -9.48
CA LEU A 95 -7.58 -9.02 -10.71
C LEU A 95 -6.11 -9.42 -10.56
N ILE A 96 -5.27 -8.55 -10.01
CA ILE A 96 -3.85 -8.82 -9.75
C ILE A 96 -3.72 -9.97 -8.73
N GLY A 97 -4.53 -9.96 -7.67
CA GLY A 97 -4.51 -11.02 -6.66
C GLY A 97 -4.91 -12.39 -7.20
N LEU A 98 -5.98 -12.46 -7.99
CA LEU A 98 -6.44 -13.70 -8.62
C LEU A 98 -5.43 -14.21 -9.65
N SER A 99 -4.83 -13.34 -10.46
CA SER A 99 -3.80 -13.74 -11.42
C SER A 99 -2.55 -14.27 -10.71
N ASN A 100 -2.13 -13.63 -9.62
CA ASN A 100 -1.01 -14.10 -8.80
C ASN A 100 -1.33 -15.45 -8.12
N LEU A 101 -2.55 -15.65 -7.62
CA LEU A 101 -2.98 -16.90 -7.00
C LEU A 101 -2.98 -18.07 -7.97
N VAL A 102 -3.42 -17.85 -9.22
CA VAL A 102 -3.32 -18.88 -10.28
C VAL A 102 -1.86 -19.19 -10.59
N SER A 103 -1.02 -18.16 -10.72
CA SER A 103 0.42 -18.31 -10.98
C SER A 103 1.12 -19.09 -9.86
N LEU A 104 0.75 -18.84 -8.60
CA LEU A 104 1.21 -19.61 -7.44
C LEU A 104 0.78 -21.08 -7.53
N GLY A 105 -0.47 -21.36 -7.88
CA GLY A 105 -0.97 -22.73 -8.05
C GLY A 105 -0.21 -23.49 -9.14
N LEU A 106 0.05 -22.83 -10.28
CA LEU A 106 0.87 -23.39 -11.37
C LEU A 106 2.31 -23.63 -10.93
N LEU A 107 2.88 -22.71 -10.14
CA LEU A 107 4.24 -22.84 -9.60
C LEU A 107 4.34 -24.05 -8.66
N VAL A 108 3.41 -24.18 -7.71
CA VAL A 108 3.36 -25.33 -6.79
C VAL A 108 3.23 -26.64 -7.58
N ASN A 109 2.35 -26.67 -8.58
CA ASN A 109 2.20 -27.85 -9.43
C ASN A 109 3.49 -28.19 -10.19
N ALA A 110 4.18 -27.20 -10.76
CA ALA A 110 5.45 -27.40 -11.47
C ALA A 110 6.56 -27.93 -10.55
N MET A 111 6.59 -27.48 -9.28
CA MET A 111 7.55 -27.98 -8.28
C MET A 111 7.24 -29.42 -7.85
N VAL A 112 5.96 -29.78 -7.66
CA VAL A 112 5.56 -31.11 -7.19
C VAL A 112 5.67 -32.17 -8.29
N THR A 113 5.38 -31.80 -9.53
CA THR A 113 5.37 -32.75 -10.67
C THR A 113 6.73 -32.88 -11.37
N SER A 114 7.77 -32.22 -10.87
CA SER A 114 9.13 -32.25 -11.44
C SER A 114 9.20 -31.80 -12.90
N GLN A 115 8.21 -31.05 -13.39
CA GLN A 115 8.16 -30.65 -14.80
C GLN A 115 9.23 -29.62 -15.17
N ALA A 116 9.78 -28.91 -14.19
CA ALA A 116 10.88 -27.98 -14.43
C ALA A 116 12.23 -28.70 -14.30
N GLN A 117 12.99 -28.72 -15.38
CA GLN A 117 14.32 -29.34 -15.43
C GLN A 117 15.40 -28.51 -14.71
N GLU A 118 15.10 -27.24 -14.39
CA GLU A 118 16.05 -26.30 -13.76
C GLU A 118 15.42 -25.62 -12.53
N GLY A 119 16.06 -25.75 -11.37
CA GLY A 119 15.59 -25.15 -10.11
C GLY A 119 15.77 -23.63 -10.02
N GLY A 120 16.72 -23.06 -10.76
CA GLY A 120 17.00 -21.62 -10.75
C GLY A 120 15.81 -20.76 -11.21
N PRO A 121 15.26 -20.98 -12.41
CA PRO A 121 14.07 -20.29 -12.89
C PRO A 121 12.85 -20.42 -11.99
N LEU A 122 12.67 -21.58 -11.34
CA LEU A 122 11.58 -21.80 -10.37
C LEU A 122 11.74 -20.95 -9.11
N LEU A 123 12.95 -20.83 -8.57
CA LEU A 123 13.20 -19.97 -7.40
C LEU A 123 12.98 -18.50 -7.73
N LEU A 124 13.39 -18.05 -8.91
CA LEU A 124 13.12 -16.69 -9.37
C LEU A 124 11.62 -16.44 -9.51
N ALA A 125 10.88 -17.40 -10.07
CA ALA A 125 9.43 -17.33 -10.17
C ALA A 125 8.74 -17.31 -8.80
N ALA A 126 9.22 -18.12 -7.85
CA ALA A 126 8.73 -18.10 -6.47
C ALA A 126 8.92 -16.72 -5.83
N LEU A 127 10.10 -16.11 -6.02
CA LEU A 127 10.39 -14.77 -5.54
C LEU A 127 9.48 -13.72 -6.19
N GLN A 128 9.20 -13.83 -7.50
CA GLN A 128 8.30 -12.94 -8.23
C GLN A 128 6.85 -13.04 -7.70
N VAL A 129 6.34 -14.26 -7.51
CA VAL A 129 4.99 -14.51 -6.98
C VAL A 129 4.87 -13.98 -5.55
N TRP A 130 5.86 -14.24 -4.70
CA TRP A 130 5.91 -13.71 -3.33
C TRP A 130 5.96 -12.18 -3.28
N ALA A 131 6.80 -11.55 -4.11
CA ALA A 131 6.88 -10.09 -4.16
C ALA A 131 5.56 -9.46 -4.65
N THR A 132 4.89 -10.10 -5.62
CA THR A 132 3.58 -9.68 -6.12
C THR A 132 2.52 -9.80 -5.03
N ASP A 133 2.59 -10.85 -4.21
CA ASP A 133 1.66 -11.09 -3.10
C ASP A 133 1.71 -9.95 -2.05
N ILE A 134 2.93 -9.53 -1.67
CA ILE A 134 3.14 -8.36 -0.79
C ILE A 134 2.48 -7.10 -1.35
N ILE A 135 2.60 -6.88 -2.67
CA ILE A 135 2.01 -5.73 -3.34
C ILE A 135 0.48 -5.82 -3.33
N VAL A 136 -0.07 -6.98 -3.68
CA VAL A 136 -1.52 -7.23 -3.71
C VAL A 136 -2.11 -7.00 -2.33
N PHE A 137 -1.56 -7.63 -1.29
CA PHE A 137 -2.07 -7.46 0.07
C PHE A 137 -1.89 -6.03 0.58
N GLY A 138 -0.75 -5.39 0.31
CA GLY A 138 -0.53 -3.99 0.68
C GLY A 138 -1.55 -3.05 0.02
N LEU A 139 -1.83 -3.23 -1.28
CA LEU A 139 -2.86 -2.47 -2.00
C LEU A 139 -4.27 -2.81 -1.49
N ALA A 140 -4.56 -4.08 -1.21
CA ALA A 140 -5.85 -4.52 -0.70
C ALA A 140 -6.13 -3.92 0.68
N PHE A 141 -5.19 -3.99 1.61
CA PHE A 141 -5.34 -3.40 2.94
C PHE A 141 -5.47 -1.88 2.87
N TRP A 142 -4.64 -1.22 2.05
CA TRP A 142 -4.69 0.23 1.84
C TRP A 142 -6.01 0.71 1.21
N GLU A 143 -6.58 -0.07 0.29
CA GLU A 143 -7.90 0.21 -0.26
C GLU A 143 -8.98 -0.08 0.80
N LEU A 144 -8.99 -1.24 1.45
CA LEU A 144 -10.10 -1.64 2.32
C LEU A 144 -10.20 -0.79 3.60
N ASP A 145 -9.06 -0.53 4.25
CA ASP A 145 -9.02 0.10 5.57
C ASP A 145 -9.61 1.51 5.58
N ARG A 146 -10.44 1.78 6.60
CA ARG A 146 -11.07 3.08 6.89
C ARG A 146 -11.79 3.70 5.67
N GLY A 147 -12.38 2.86 4.82
CA GLY A 147 -13.12 3.30 3.62
C GLY A 147 -12.22 3.75 2.46
N GLY A 148 -10.90 3.59 2.59
CA GLY A 148 -9.91 3.85 1.55
C GLY A 148 -9.17 5.18 1.63
N PRO A 149 -8.23 5.40 0.70
CA PRO A 149 -7.24 6.48 0.76
C PRO A 149 -7.81 7.89 0.71
N VAL A 150 -8.91 8.08 -0.02
CA VAL A 150 -9.56 9.40 -0.07
C VAL A 150 -10.27 9.67 1.26
N MET A 151 -11.01 8.70 1.79
CA MET A 151 -11.70 8.85 3.08
C MET A 151 -10.69 9.14 4.20
N ARG A 152 -9.59 8.39 4.27
CA ARG A 152 -8.50 8.57 5.25
C ARG A 152 -7.88 9.96 5.28
N THR A 153 -7.85 10.66 4.14
CA THR A 153 -7.18 11.97 4.04
C THR A 153 -8.12 13.15 3.89
N GLN A 154 -9.39 12.94 3.55
CA GLN A 154 -10.37 14.00 3.30
C GLN A 154 -11.44 14.13 4.38
N ALA A 155 -11.76 13.06 5.11
CA ALA A 155 -12.72 13.12 6.20
C ALA A 155 -12.09 13.73 7.45
N GLU A 156 -12.93 14.33 8.31
CA GLU A 156 -12.47 14.74 9.64
C GLU A 156 -12.22 13.51 10.50
N ARG A 157 -11.26 13.59 11.44
CA ARG A 157 -10.88 12.44 12.28
C ARG A 157 -12.06 11.84 13.05
N SER A 158 -13.02 12.65 13.48
CA SER A 158 -14.25 12.21 14.16
C SER A 158 -15.21 11.44 13.26
N GLU A 159 -15.08 11.61 11.94
CA GLU A 159 -15.93 10.96 10.92
C GLU A 159 -15.22 9.78 10.24
N LEU A 160 -13.97 9.49 10.61
CA LEU A 160 -13.24 8.35 10.08
C LEU A 160 -13.96 7.05 10.48
N PRO A 161 -14.16 6.13 9.52
CA PRO A 161 -14.63 4.79 9.84
C PRO A 161 -13.70 4.07 10.83
N LEU A 162 -14.23 3.04 11.49
CA LEU A 162 -13.46 2.18 12.38
C LEU A 162 -12.23 1.62 11.63
N ALA A 163 -11.11 1.51 12.33
CA ALA A 163 -9.89 0.94 11.79
C ALA A 163 -10.04 -0.57 11.64
N ASP A 164 -9.78 -1.10 10.44
CA ASP A 164 -9.72 -2.53 10.18
C ASP A 164 -8.33 -3.09 10.58
N PHE A 165 -7.30 -2.24 10.51
CA PHE A 165 -5.93 -2.56 10.91
C PHE A 165 -5.44 -1.65 12.04
N ARG A 166 -4.71 -2.26 12.99
CA ARG A 166 -4.09 -1.57 14.12
C ARG A 166 -2.64 -1.23 13.79
N PHE A 167 -2.27 0.04 13.94
CA PHE A 167 -0.88 0.49 13.84
C PHE A 167 -0.40 0.96 15.23
N SER A 168 0.90 0.87 15.49
CA SER A 168 1.48 1.29 16.78
C SER A 168 1.17 2.76 17.11
N GLN A 169 1.08 3.62 16.09
CA GLN A 169 0.74 5.04 16.31
C GLN A 169 -0.68 5.25 16.82
N ASP A 170 -1.59 4.29 16.64
CA ASP A 170 -2.93 4.33 17.21
C ASP A 170 -2.95 4.04 18.73
N GLU A 171 -1.84 3.53 19.29
CA GLU A 171 -1.73 3.12 20.71
C GLU A 171 -0.77 3.97 21.52
N ASN A 172 0.00 4.84 20.89
CA ASN A 172 1.14 5.51 21.50
C ASN A 172 0.74 6.71 22.39
N ASP A 173 -0.54 6.95 22.66
CA ASP A 173 -1.00 8.16 23.33
C ASP A 173 -0.65 8.24 24.83
N ASP A 174 -0.41 7.10 25.47
CA ASP A 174 0.04 6.99 26.86
C ASP A 174 1.55 6.70 27.01
N ALA A 175 2.29 6.71 25.89
CA ALA A 175 3.72 6.45 25.87
C ALA A 175 4.56 7.63 26.42
N ILE A 176 5.88 7.45 26.44
CA ILE A 176 6.81 8.55 26.78
C ILE A 176 6.58 9.75 25.85
N GLU A 177 6.83 10.95 26.38
CA GLU A 177 6.45 12.22 25.74
C GLU A 177 6.88 12.34 24.26
N GLU A 178 8.10 11.89 23.93
CA GLU A 178 8.64 11.90 22.56
C GLU A 178 7.85 11.01 21.59
N VAL A 179 7.27 9.93 22.08
CA VAL A 179 6.50 8.94 21.30
C VAL A 179 5.02 9.34 21.26
N ALA A 180 4.48 9.84 22.37
CA ALA A 180 3.11 10.34 22.46
C ALA A 180 2.86 11.56 21.56
N ASP A 181 3.88 12.42 21.36
CA ASP A 181 3.84 13.53 20.41
C ASP A 181 3.60 13.05 18.95
N GLY A 182 3.95 11.78 18.63
CA GLY A 182 3.73 11.15 17.32
C GLY A 182 2.47 10.29 17.19
N SER A 183 1.67 10.16 18.25
CA SER A 183 0.45 9.35 18.23
C SER A 183 -0.59 9.87 17.22
N SER A 184 -1.48 8.99 16.77
CA SER A 184 -2.60 9.34 15.89
C SER A 184 -3.47 10.45 16.47
N ARG A 185 -3.59 10.54 17.81
CA ARG A 185 -4.43 11.55 18.49
C ARG A 185 -3.81 12.95 18.49
N THR A 186 -2.49 13.05 18.66
CA THR A 186 -1.78 14.31 18.82
C THR A 186 -1.28 14.88 17.49
N SER A 187 -0.87 13.99 16.57
CA SER A 187 -0.25 14.37 15.29
C SER A 187 -1.18 14.27 14.08
N ASP A 188 -2.42 13.82 14.29
CA ASP A 188 -3.37 13.48 13.22
C ASP A 188 -2.79 12.48 12.20
N TRP A 189 -1.92 11.57 12.67
CA TRP A 189 -1.30 10.56 11.82
C TRP A 189 -2.35 9.63 11.20
N VAL A 190 -2.12 9.29 9.93
CA VAL A 190 -2.91 8.30 9.18
C VAL A 190 -1.95 7.40 8.38
N PRO A 191 -2.23 6.08 8.29
CA PRO A 191 -1.39 5.16 7.53
C PRO A 191 -1.45 5.51 6.04
N THR A 192 -0.30 5.41 5.38
CA THR A 192 -0.13 5.55 3.93
C THR A 192 0.09 4.17 3.29
N LEU A 193 0.11 4.08 1.96
CA LEU A 193 0.38 2.82 1.26
C LEU A 193 1.66 2.11 1.76
N MET A 194 2.70 2.88 2.09
CA MET A 194 3.97 2.30 2.54
C MET A 194 3.84 1.58 3.88
N ASP A 195 2.95 2.06 4.76
CA ASP A 195 2.67 1.42 6.05
C ASP A 195 1.95 0.07 5.84
N TYR A 196 1.01 -0.01 4.89
CA TYR A 196 0.37 -1.28 4.54
C TYR A 196 1.32 -2.24 3.82
N LEU A 197 2.21 -1.74 2.95
CA LEU A 197 3.27 -2.56 2.33
C LEU A 197 4.31 -3.06 3.34
N TYR A 198 4.46 -2.38 4.48
CA TYR A 198 5.27 -2.86 5.58
C TYR A 198 4.55 -3.99 6.32
N VAL A 199 3.25 -3.81 6.61
CA VAL A 199 2.41 -4.83 7.28
C VAL A 199 2.27 -6.10 6.43
N SER A 200 2.18 -6.00 5.09
CA SER A 200 2.02 -7.16 4.21
C SER A 200 3.26 -8.05 4.06
N ARG A 201 4.40 -7.70 4.69
CA ARG A 201 5.63 -8.49 4.67
C ARG A 201 5.72 -9.54 5.79
N VAL A 202 4.83 -9.47 6.77
CA VAL A 202 4.88 -10.27 8.00
C VAL A 202 3.90 -11.44 7.94
#